data_AF-A0AAV7G9Q2-F1
#
_entry.id   AF-A0AAV7G9Q2-F1
#
_cell.length_a   1.000
_cell.length_b   1.000
_cell.length_c   1.000
_cell.angle_alpha   90.00
_cell.angle_beta   90.00
_cell.angle_gamma   90.00
#
_symmetry.space_group_name_H-M   'P 1'
#
loop_
_entity.id
_entity.type
_entity.pdbx_description
1 polymer ?
#
loop_
_entity_poly.entity_id
_entity_poly.type
_entity_poly.pdbx_seq_one_letter_code
_entity_poly.pdbx_strand_id
1 'polypeptide(L)'
;MKEKGMVVPLWAPQEEILAHGAIGGFLSHYGWNSTLESIVNGVPMITWPLYSEQPMNAVMLVEGAKVVLRPIGMNNDEVVGKEDIVDVVKDLMEGD
;
A
#
# COMPACT_ATOMS: atom_id res chain seq x y z
N MET A 1 -13.21 -22.73 5.72
CA MET A 1 -12.20 -21.67 5.53
C MET A 1 -12.36 -20.70 6.69
N LYS A 2 -11.32 -20.43 7.48
CA LYS A 2 -11.37 -19.25 8.37
C LYS A 2 -11.48 -18.03 7.46
N GLU A 3 -12.41 -17.11 7.72
CA GLU A 3 -12.59 -15.89 6.93
C GLU A 3 -11.31 -15.05 7.00
N LYS A 4 -10.47 -15.13 5.95
CA LYS A 4 -9.16 -14.46 5.87
C LYS A 4 -9.23 -13.04 5.27
N GLY A 5 -10.43 -12.54 4.99
CA GLY A 5 -10.61 -11.22 4.36
C GLY A 5 -12.02 -10.67 4.56
N MET A 6 -12.12 -9.35 4.56
CA MET A 6 -13.37 -8.60 4.68
C MET A 6 -13.43 -7.55 3.57
N VAL A 7 -14.58 -7.42 2.92
CA VAL A 7 -14.83 -6.38 1.90
C VAL A 7 -15.81 -5.37 2.47
N VAL A 8 -15.39 -4.11 2.56
CA VAL A 8 -16.23 -3.00 3.03
C VAL A 8 -16.59 -2.14 1.82
N PRO A 9 -17.89 -1.98 1.47
CA PRO A 9 -18.28 -1.17 0.33
C PRO A 9 -18.14 0.32 0.63
N LEU A 10 -17.77 1.10 -0.39
CA LEU A 10 -17.72 2.56 -0.43
C LEU A 10 -16.67 3.21 0.50
N TRP A 11 -16.78 3.02 1.81
CA TRP A 11 -15.97 3.74 2.80
C TRP A 11 -15.68 2.90 4.04
N ALA A 12 -14.47 3.08 4.56
CA ALA A 12 -14.01 2.46 5.80
C ALA A 12 -13.29 3.51 6.68
N PRO A 13 -13.32 3.35 8.01
CA PRO A 13 -12.66 4.26 8.95
C PRO A 13 -11.13 4.12 8.89
N GLN A 14 -10.51 4.75 7.88
CA GLN A 14 -9.08 4.56 7.54
C GLN A 14 -8.15 4.94 8.69
N GLU A 15 -8.41 6.05 9.37
CA GLU A 15 -7.59 6.51 10.50
C GLU A 15 -7.61 5.47 11.63
N GLU A 16 -8.79 5.00 12.03
CA GLU A 16 -8.93 3.99 13.07
C GLU A 16 -8.36 2.63 12.66
N ILE A 17 -8.47 2.27 11.37
CA ILE A 17 -7.87 1.05 10.82
C ILE A 17 -6.35 1.16 10.92
N LEU A 18 -5.73 2.22 10.40
CA LEU A 18 -4.28 2.39 10.40
C LEU A 18 -3.69 2.51 11.81
N ALA A 19 -4.46 3.03 12.78
CA ALA A 19 -4.06 3.06 14.18
C ALA A 19 -4.19 1.70 14.91
N HIS A 20 -4.82 0.71 14.29
CA HIS A 20 -5.05 -0.59 14.93
C HIS A 20 -3.82 -1.50 14.83
N GLY A 21 -3.32 -1.99 15.96
CA GLY A 21 -2.10 -2.82 16.04
C GLY A 21 -2.15 -4.20 15.35
N ALA A 22 -3.26 -4.54 14.69
CA ALA A 22 -3.37 -5.73 13.84
C ALA A 22 -3.07 -5.44 12.36
N ILE A 23 -2.91 -4.16 11.98
CA ILE A 23 -2.59 -3.78 10.61
C ILE A 23 -1.08 -3.96 10.40
N GLY A 24 -0.75 -4.89 9.51
CA GLY A 24 0.63 -5.18 9.11
C GLY A 24 1.08 -4.45 7.83
N GLY A 25 0.16 -3.82 7.09
CA GLY A 25 0.49 -3.16 5.84
C GLY A 25 -0.67 -2.42 5.19
N PHE A 26 -0.35 -1.48 4.32
CA PHE A 26 -1.32 -0.63 3.61
C PHE A 26 -1.00 -0.50 2.12
N LEU A 27 -1.86 -1.06 1.26
CA LEU A 27 -1.83 -0.78 -0.16
C LEU A 27 -2.58 0.54 -0.42
N SER A 28 -1.88 1.54 -0.93
CA SER A 28 -2.42 2.89 -1.08
C SER A 28 -2.08 3.51 -2.42
N HIS A 29 -2.99 4.34 -2.92
CA HIS A 29 -2.77 5.18 -4.10
C HIS A 29 -1.80 6.34 -3.85
N TYR A 30 -1.27 6.47 -2.63
CA TYR A 30 -0.21 7.44 -2.30
C TYR A 30 -0.62 8.92 -2.34
N GLY A 31 -1.91 9.19 -2.09
CA GLY A 31 -2.36 10.53 -1.70
C GLY A 31 -1.65 10.98 -0.42
N TRP A 32 -1.32 12.28 -0.32
CA TRP A 32 -0.45 12.78 0.75
C TRP A 32 -1.00 12.55 2.17
N ASN A 33 -2.31 12.72 2.36
CA ASN A 33 -2.94 12.51 3.68
C ASN A 33 -2.84 11.05 4.13
N SER A 34 -3.26 10.10 3.28
CA SER A 34 -3.15 8.66 3.54
C SER A 34 -1.71 8.23 3.82
N THR A 35 -0.75 8.84 3.13
CA THR A 35 0.67 8.59 3.33
C THR A 35 1.12 9.04 4.72
N LEU A 36 0.73 10.24 5.16
CA LEU A 36 1.04 10.74 6.50
C LEU A 36 0.39 9.89 7.59
N GLU A 37 -0.88 9.49 7.42
CA GLU A 37 -1.58 8.61 8.36
C GLU A 37 -0.84 7.27 8.54
N SER A 38 -0.35 6.68 7.44
CA SER A 38 0.44 5.44 7.51
C SER A 38 1.78 5.65 8.22
N ILE A 39 2.50 6.73 7.91
CA ILE A 39 3.80 7.06 8.51
C ILE A 39 3.66 7.30 10.01
N VAL A 40 2.67 8.09 10.44
CA VAL A 40 2.43 8.41 11.85
C VAL A 40 2.10 7.15 12.66
N ASN A 41 1.40 6.18 12.07
CA ASN A 41 1.07 4.91 12.72
C ASN A 41 2.12 3.80 12.50
N GLY A 42 3.21 4.07 11.77
CA GLY A 42 4.28 3.10 11.53
C GLY A 42 3.86 1.92 10.65
N VAL A 43 2.85 2.10 9.79
CA VAL A 43 2.34 1.05 8.90
C VAL A 43 3.12 1.08 7.57
N PRO A 44 3.75 -0.03 7.14
CA PRO A 44 4.47 -0.10 5.87
C PRO A 44 3.50 -0.13 4.69
N MET A 45 3.95 0.33 3.51
CA MET A 45 3.04 0.55 2.38
C MET A 45 3.46 -0.14 1.07
N ILE A 46 2.47 -0.59 0.31
CA ILE A 46 2.59 -0.88 -1.12
C ILE A 46 2.05 0.33 -1.89
N THR A 47 2.85 0.88 -2.80
CA THR A 47 2.45 2.05 -3.59
C THR A 47 1.73 1.63 -4.87
N TRP A 48 0.55 2.21 -5.09
CA TRP A 48 -0.27 1.98 -6.29
C TRP A 48 -0.79 3.30 -6.88
N PRO A 49 0.10 4.20 -7.36
CA PRO A 49 -0.30 5.51 -7.85
C PRO A 49 -1.28 5.41 -9.02
N LEU A 50 -2.29 6.29 -9.05
CA LEU A 50 -3.33 6.34 -10.08
C LEU A 50 -3.33 7.66 -10.86
N TYR A 51 -3.14 8.81 -10.21
CA TYR A 51 -3.24 10.13 -10.85
C TYR A 51 -2.54 11.26 -10.06
N SER A 52 -2.52 12.46 -10.63
CA SER A 52 -1.94 13.69 -10.04
C SER A 52 -0.46 13.53 -9.63
N GLU A 53 -0.09 14.02 -8.45
CA GLU A 53 1.28 14.02 -7.92
C GLU A 53 1.67 12.70 -7.23
N GLN A 54 0.77 11.71 -7.19
CA GLN A 54 1.01 10.42 -6.54
C GLN A 54 2.28 9.71 -7.03
N PRO A 55 2.64 9.74 -8.34
CA PRO A 55 3.91 9.18 -8.79
C PRO A 55 5.13 9.90 -8.19
N MET A 56 5.06 11.22 -7.99
CA MET A 56 6.15 11.99 -7.38
C MET A 56 6.27 11.71 -5.88
N ASN A 57 5.14 11.61 -5.18
CA ASN A 57 5.12 11.21 -3.76
C ASN A 57 5.71 9.81 -3.58
N ALA A 58 5.38 8.88 -4.48
CA ALA A 58 5.90 7.52 -4.47
C ALA A 58 7.44 7.52 -4.63
N VAL A 59 7.98 8.25 -5.60
CA VAL A 59 9.44 8.35 -5.80
C VAL A 59 10.12 8.95 -4.58
N MET A 60 9.60 10.04 -4.02
CA MET A 60 10.24 10.74 -2.89
C MET A 60 10.35 9.85 -1.64
N LEU A 61 9.37 8.99 -1.39
CA LEU A 61 9.34 8.11 -0.22
C LEU A 61 10.05 6.78 -0.45
N VAL A 62 10.00 6.23 -1.66
CA VAL A 62 10.81 5.05 -2.05
C VAL A 62 12.30 5.38 -1.95
N GLU A 63 12.72 6.51 -2.51
CA GLU A 63 14.14 6.91 -2.55
C GLU A 63 14.65 7.46 -1.21
N GLY A 64 13.80 8.17 -0.45
CA GLY A 64 14.18 8.81 0.80
C GLY A 64 14.02 7.95 2.06
N ALA A 65 12.97 7.12 2.14
CA ALA A 65 12.57 6.46 3.39
C ALA A 65 12.62 4.92 3.36
N LYS A 66 12.81 4.28 2.18
CA LYS A 66 12.95 2.81 2.01
C LYS A 66 11.81 1.96 2.63
N VAL A 67 10.65 2.55 2.88
CA VAL A 67 9.48 1.91 3.54
C VAL A 67 8.42 1.45 2.55
N VAL A 68 8.79 1.27 1.27
CA VAL A 68 7.82 1.18 0.17
C VAL A 68 8.17 0.07 -0.79
N LEU A 69 7.20 -0.79 -1.07
CA LEU A 69 7.25 -1.78 -2.14
C LEU A 69 6.40 -1.31 -3.33
N ARG A 70 6.91 -1.56 -4.55
CA ARG A 70 6.19 -1.31 -5.81
C ARG A 70 6.06 -2.63 -6.57
N PRO A 71 4.86 -3.03 -7.01
CA PRO A 71 4.70 -4.22 -7.82
C PRO A 71 5.54 -4.15 -9.11
N ILE A 72 6.18 -5.27 -9.45
CA ILE A 72 6.80 -5.47 -10.75
C ILE A 72 5.68 -5.42 -11.81
N GLY A 73 5.90 -4.74 -12.93
CA GLY A 73 4.88 -4.58 -13.98
C GLY A 73 4.01 -3.31 -13.90
N MET A 74 4.16 -2.46 -12.88
CA MET A 74 3.52 -1.13 -12.85
C MET A 74 4.09 -0.11 -13.87
N ASN A 75 4.97 -0.53 -14.78
CA ASN A 75 5.48 0.32 -15.86
C ASN A 75 4.74 -0.03 -17.15
N ASN A 76 4.28 1.00 -17.89
CA ASN A 76 3.67 0.94 -19.23
C ASN A 76 2.14 0.85 -19.35
N ASP A 77 1.35 1.39 -18.41
CA ASP A 77 -0.13 1.41 -18.46
C ASP A 77 -0.78 0.01 -18.57
N GLU A 78 -0.02 -1.06 -18.30
CA GLU A 78 -0.50 -2.43 -18.33
C GLU A 78 -1.15 -2.81 -16.99
N VAL A 79 -2.12 -3.73 -17.08
CA VAL A 79 -2.78 -4.29 -15.89
C VAL A 79 -1.77 -5.17 -15.15
N VAL A 80 -1.50 -4.85 -13.89
CA VAL A 80 -0.65 -5.66 -13.00
C VAL A 80 -1.25 -7.06 -12.82
N GLY A 81 -0.44 -8.09 -13.04
CA GLY A 81 -0.86 -9.49 -12.94
C GLY A 81 -1.19 -9.90 -11.51
N LYS A 82 -2.03 -10.93 -11.34
CA LYS A 82 -2.35 -11.44 -9.99
C LYS A 82 -1.11 -12.00 -9.29
N GLU A 83 -0.16 -12.55 -10.05
CA GLU A 83 1.09 -13.09 -9.54
C GLU A 83 1.93 -11.97 -8.91
N ASP A 84 2.10 -10.84 -9.61
CA ASP A 84 2.84 -9.67 -9.09
C ASP A 84 2.20 -9.10 -7.81
N ILE A 85 0.86 -9.10 -7.74
CA ILE A 85 0.11 -8.70 -6.54
C ILE A 85 0.38 -9.65 -5.38
N VAL A 86 0.38 -10.97 -5.63
CA VAL A 86 0.63 -11.97 -4.59
C VAL A 86 2.03 -11.83 -4.04
N ASP A 87 3.02 -11.65 -4.90
CA ASP A 87 4.42 -11.55 -4.51
C ASP A 87 4.66 -10.31 -3.64
N VAL A 88 4.23 -9.12 -4.11
CA VAL A 88 4.42 -7.87 -3.33
C VAL A 88 3.66 -7.86 -1.99
N VAL A 89 2.51 -8.53 -1.90
CA VAL A 89 1.76 -8.69 -0.64
C VAL A 89 2.50 -9.60 0.33
N LYS A 90 3.08 -10.70 -0.15
CA LYS A 90 3.87 -11.60 0.69
C LYS A 90 5.13 -10.91 1.20
N ASP A 91 5.87 -10.24 0.32
CA ASP A 91 7.09 -9.51 0.66
C ASP A 91 6.82 -8.49 1.78
N LEU A 92 5.68 -7.78 1.72
CA LEU A 92 5.29 -6.81 2.76
C LEU A 92 4.95 -7.49 4.10
N MET A 93 4.18 -8.58 4.05
CA MET A 93 3.54 -9.15 5.24
C MET A 93 4.42 -10.16 5.99
N GLU A 94 5.27 -10.88 5.27
CA GLU A 94 6.10 -11.96 5.81
C GLU A 94 7.58 -11.55 5.89
N GLY A 95 8.01 -10.58 5.07
CA GLY A 95 9.43 -10.28 4.84
C GLY A 95 10.12 -11.41 4.07
N ASP A 96 11.21 -11.09 3.37
CA ASP A 96 12.16 -12.11 2.89
C ASP A 96 12.96 -12.72 4.06
#